data_AF-A0A1Y2CY07-F1
#
_entry.id   AF-A0A1Y2CY07-F1
#
_cell.length_a   1.000
_cell.length_b   1.000
_cell.length_c   1.000
_cell.angle_alpha   90.00
_cell.angle_beta   90.00
_cell.angle_gamma   90.00
#
_symmetry.space_group_name_H-M   'P 1'
#
loop_
_entity.id
_entity.type
_entity.pdbx_description
1 polymer ?
#
loop_
_entity_poly.entity_id
_entity_poly.type
_entity_poly.pdbx_seq_one_letter_code
_entity_poly.pdbx_strand_id
1 'polypeptide(L)'
;MTNENAAYDGTRESTSGFLVTLHPLVILNISDHFTRMRMQSQDVGSSSTPQTIFGAIIGIQSGREIEIFNSYELPYKFSREQGFVIDNAYFLAKQEKFREVFPKYDLLGWYSIGSTPTEMDLAVHKQILEHNESPLFLQLNPLINPALAKDLPLCVYESVVDLVEGNGNVMKFAKSKYKIETGEAERIALDHVARASNADADRGSSLVANLTGQKNAIKMLHTRVKVLKAYIRDVENGTLPRDHELMRQISAIVQRLPTMNSLEFKEEFLTDYNDILLGTYLASITKGTHTMNELVEKINIVSSERKSGKGARGMSGISSFLI
;
A
#
# COMPACT_ATOMS: atom_id res chain seq x y z
N MET A 1 4.71 -34.35 -6.07
CA MET A 1 5.82 -34.29 -7.03
C MET A 1 6.02 -32.82 -7.35
N THR A 2 6.88 -32.14 -6.60
CA THR A 2 7.31 -30.77 -6.89
C THR A 2 8.19 -30.82 -8.13
N ASN A 3 7.90 -29.97 -9.11
CA ASN A 3 8.65 -29.94 -10.36
C ASN A 3 10.01 -29.29 -10.06
N GLU A 4 11.10 -30.07 -9.97
CA GLU A 4 12.42 -29.60 -9.55
C GLU A 4 12.99 -28.46 -10.43
N ASN A 5 12.48 -28.34 -11.66
CA ASN A 5 12.85 -27.30 -12.63
C ASN A 5 11.93 -26.06 -12.63
N ALA A 6 10.95 -25.97 -11.74
CA ALA A 6 10.06 -24.81 -11.70
C ALA A 6 10.83 -23.52 -11.39
N ALA A 7 10.48 -22.43 -12.08
CA ALA A 7 11.03 -21.09 -11.86
C ALA A 7 10.81 -20.57 -10.43
N TYR A 8 9.77 -21.07 -9.76
CA TYR A 8 9.42 -20.76 -8.38
C TYR A 8 8.80 -21.98 -7.69
N ASP A 9 9.29 -22.35 -6.51
CA ASP A 9 8.84 -23.53 -5.75
C ASP A 9 7.76 -23.18 -4.71
N GLY A 10 7.18 -21.97 -4.73
CA GLY A 10 6.05 -21.61 -3.87
C GLY A 10 6.41 -21.25 -2.43
N THR A 11 7.45 -21.87 -1.88
CA THR A 11 7.77 -21.89 -0.44
C THR A 11 9.00 -21.05 -0.07
N ARG A 12 9.77 -20.60 -1.06
CA ARG A 12 11.08 -19.98 -0.83
C ARG A 12 10.97 -18.48 -0.57
N GLU A 13 11.36 -18.06 0.63
CA GLU A 13 11.57 -16.65 0.98
C GLU A 13 13.03 -16.24 0.70
N SER A 14 13.24 -14.99 0.28
CA SER A 14 14.59 -14.44 0.12
C SER A 14 15.27 -14.21 1.48
N THR A 15 16.59 -14.43 1.51
CA THR A 15 17.46 -14.26 2.69
C THR A 15 18.47 -13.12 2.54
N SER A 16 18.38 -12.34 1.47
CA SER A 16 19.29 -11.23 1.16
C SER A 16 19.28 -10.10 2.21
N GLY A 17 18.18 -9.96 2.94
CA GLY A 17 17.98 -8.92 3.93
C GLY A 17 17.76 -7.53 3.34
N PHE A 18 17.39 -7.43 2.06
CA PHE A 18 16.97 -6.17 1.46
C PHE A 18 15.65 -5.69 2.08
N LEU A 19 15.57 -4.37 2.30
CA LEU A 19 14.37 -3.68 2.73
C LEU A 19 13.75 -3.02 1.50
N VAL A 20 12.79 -3.70 0.89
CA VAL A 20 12.10 -3.21 -0.30
C VAL A 20 10.93 -2.32 0.11
N THR A 21 10.97 -1.08 -0.32
CA THR A 21 9.92 -0.09 -0.12
C THR A 21 9.33 0.28 -1.47
N LEU A 22 8.01 0.21 -1.58
CA LEU A 22 7.28 0.43 -2.83
C LEU A 22 6.36 1.64 -2.69
N HIS A 23 6.51 2.57 -3.63
CA HIS A 23 5.60 3.70 -3.76
C HIS A 23 4.30 3.31 -4.51
N PRO A 24 3.13 3.80 -4.06
CA PRO A 24 1.84 3.51 -4.68
C PRO A 24 1.74 3.89 -6.17
N LEU A 25 2.46 4.92 -6.61
CA LEU A 25 2.47 5.34 -8.01
C LEU A 25 2.87 4.20 -8.94
N VAL A 26 3.82 3.34 -8.52
CA VAL A 26 4.26 2.16 -9.28
C VAL A 26 3.10 1.20 -9.52
N ILE A 27 2.31 0.92 -8.48
CA ILE A 27 1.16 0.00 -8.56
C ILE A 27 0.10 0.56 -9.52
N LEU A 28 -0.15 1.86 -9.45
CA LEU A 28 -1.08 2.56 -10.33
C LEU A 28 -0.61 2.51 -11.79
N ASN A 29 0.68 2.77 -12.05
CA ASN A 29 1.26 2.70 -13.39
C ASN A 29 1.15 1.30 -14.01
N ILE A 30 1.42 0.24 -13.22
CA ILE A 30 1.31 -1.14 -13.71
C ILE A 30 -0.15 -1.48 -14.01
N SER A 31 -1.07 -1.06 -13.14
CA SER A 31 -2.50 -1.31 -13.30
C SER A 31 -3.09 -0.56 -14.50
N ASP A 32 -2.65 0.68 -14.74
CA ASP A 32 -3.00 1.46 -15.93
C ASP A 32 -2.43 0.81 -17.19
N HIS A 33 -1.14 0.46 -17.21
CA HIS A 33 -0.50 -0.22 -18.33
C HIS A 33 -1.24 -1.51 -18.70
N PHE A 34 -1.60 -2.34 -17.71
CA PHE A 34 -2.42 -3.53 -17.92
C PHE A 34 -3.76 -3.22 -18.57
N THR A 35 -4.49 -2.25 -18.01
CA THR A 35 -5.84 -1.92 -18.46
C THR A 35 -5.82 -1.38 -19.88
N ARG A 36 -4.88 -0.48 -20.22
CA ARG A 36 -4.71 0.05 -21.58
C ARG A 36 -4.41 -1.07 -22.58
N MET A 37 -3.45 -1.93 -22.27
CA MET A 37 -3.06 -3.04 -23.17
C MET A 37 -4.21 -4.02 -23.38
N ARG A 38 -4.97 -4.32 -22.33
CA ARG A 38 -6.14 -5.19 -22.41
C ARG A 38 -7.24 -4.59 -23.30
N MET A 39 -7.51 -3.29 -23.18
CA MET A 39 -8.52 -2.60 -23.99
C MET A 39 -8.12 -2.52 -25.46
N GLN A 40 -6.86 -2.17 -25.75
CA GLN A 40 -6.34 -2.12 -27.12
C GLN A 40 -6.35 -3.48 -27.82
N SER A 41 -6.14 -4.55 -27.05
CA SER A 41 -6.07 -5.91 -27.61
C SER A 41 -7.45 -6.55 -27.82
N GLN A 42 -8.53 -5.99 -27.23
CA GLN A 42 -9.89 -6.48 -27.48
C GLN A 42 -10.43 -6.08 -28.86
N ASP A 43 -9.93 -5.00 -29.47
CA ASP A 43 -10.31 -4.57 -30.82
C ASP A 43 -9.62 -5.38 -31.93
N VAL A 44 -8.56 -6.14 -31.62
CA VAL A 44 -7.80 -6.93 -32.60
C VAL A 44 -8.10 -8.41 -32.39
N GLY A 45 -9.25 -8.85 -32.91
CA GLY A 45 -9.72 -10.23 -32.87
C GLY A 45 -8.86 -11.19 -33.69
N SER A 46 -7.62 -11.47 -33.25
CA SER A 46 -6.75 -12.61 -33.60
C SER A 46 -5.28 -12.28 -33.28
N SER A 47 -4.85 -12.47 -32.03
CA SER A 47 -3.42 -12.58 -31.72
C SER A 47 -3.15 -13.88 -30.98
N SER A 48 -2.33 -14.74 -31.59
CA SER A 48 -1.89 -16.04 -31.07
C SER A 48 -0.76 -15.92 -30.02
N THR A 49 -0.54 -14.70 -29.51
CA THR A 49 0.52 -14.37 -28.56
C THR A 49 -0.06 -14.30 -27.14
N PRO A 50 0.58 -14.94 -26.14
CA PRO A 50 0.18 -14.77 -24.75
C PRO A 50 0.25 -13.28 -24.38
N GLN A 51 -0.91 -12.68 -24.10
CA GLN A 51 -1.01 -11.27 -23.72
C GLN A 51 -0.40 -11.09 -22.33
N THR A 52 0.78 -10.49 -22.30
CA THR A 52 1.45 -10.07 -21.09
C THR A 52 1.91 -8.63 -21.24
N ILE A 53 2.29 -8.01 -20.13
CA ILE A 53 2.95 -6.70 -20.11
C ILE A 53 4.30 -6.83 -19.42
N PHE A 54 5.26 -6.06 -19.89
CA PHE A 54 6.55 -5.91 -19.22
C PHE A 54 6.83 -4.43 -19.02
N GLY A 55 7.55 -4.13 -17.94
CA GLY A 55 8.10 -2.79 -17.77
C GLY A 55 9.23 -2.76 -16.77
N ALA A 56 9.97 -1.67 -16.77
CA ALA A 56 11.05 -1.44 -15.82
C ALA A 56 10.52 -0.74 -14.58
N ILE A 57 11.13 -1.04 -13.44
CA ILE A 57 10.94 -0.28 -12.20
C ILE A 57 12.24 0.47 -11.88
N ILE A 58 12.09 1.71 -11.44
CA ILE A 58 13.21 2.61 -11.14
C ILE A 58 13.05 3.23 -9.76
N GLY A 59 14.18 3.59 -9.17
CA GLY A 59 14.20 4.25 -7.88
C GLY A 59 15.61 4.36 -7.33
N ILE A 60 15.72 4.37 -6.01
CA ILE A 60 16.99 4.60 -5.32
C ILE A 60 17.35 3.35 -4.52
N GLN A 61 18.61 2.94 -4.61
CA GLN A 61 19.18 1.93 -3.75
C GLN A 61 20.24 2.54 -2.85
N SER A 62 19.99 2.54 -1.54
CA SER A 62 20.93 3.00 -0.52
C SER A 62 21.39 1.81 0.32
N GLY A 63 22.44 1.12 -0.16
CA GLY A 63 22.93 -0.11 0.48
C GLY A 63 21.91 -1.24 0.41
N ARG A 64 21.27 -1.55 1.56
CA ARG A 64 20.25 -2.61 1.65
C ARG A 64 18.81 -2.08 1.56
N GLU A 65 18.63 -0.78 1.52
CA GLU A 65 17.32 -0.16 1.36
C GLU A 65 17.08 0.12 -0.12
N ILE A 66 15.99 -0.45 -0.64
CA ILE A 66 15.59 -0.30 -2.04
C ILE A 66 14.25 0.42 -2.05
N GLU A 67 14.23 1.65 -2.54
CA GLU A 67 13.01 2.47 -2.65
C GLU A 67 12.61 2.58 -4.12
N ILE A 68 11.48 1.96 -4.46
CA ILE A 68 10.94 1.93 -5.83
C ILE A 68 9.94 3.08 -5.97
N PHE A 69 10.29 4.09 -6.77
CA PHE A 69 9.51 5.31 -6.93
C PHE A 69 8.63 5.33 -8.16
N ASN A 70 9.10 4.75 -9.28
CA ASN A 70 8.41 4.88 -10.56
C ASN A 70 8.63 3.64 -11.44
N SER A 71 7.88 3.57 -12.52
CA SER A 71 7.92 2.47 -13.48
C SER A 71 7.53 2.93 -14.87
N TYR A 72 8.08 2.29 -15.90
CA TYR A 72 7.72 2.57 -17.29
C TYR A 72 7.54 1.28 -18.09
N GLU A 73 6.74 1.34 -19.15
CA GLU A 73 6.47 0.21 -20.03
C GLU A 73 7.66 -0.14 -20.92
N LEU A 74 7.83 -1.45 -21.17
CA LEU A 74 8.84 -1.98 -22.06
C LEU A 74 8.16 -2.75 -23.21
N PRO A 75 8.30 -2.29 -24.46
CA PRO A 75 7.79 -3.04 -25.60
C PRO A 75 8.61 -4.33 -25.79
N TYR A 76 7.91 -5.38 -26.20
CA TYR A 76 8.51 -6.69 -26.45
C TYR A 76 8.08 -7.24 -27.80
N LYS A 77 8.89 -8.15 -28.33
CA LYS A 77 8.56 -8.98 -29.50
C LYS A 77 8.44 -10.42 -29.04
N PHE A 78 7.40 -11.12 -29.47
CA PHE A 78 7.23 -12.54 -29.19
C PHE A 78 7.77 -13.37 -30.36
N SER A 79 8.74 -14.23 -30.08
CA SER A 79 9.26 -15.23 -31.02
C SER A 79 8.95 -16.63 -30.49
N ARG A 80 8.53 -17.55 -31.37
CA ARG A 80 8.21 -18.93 -30.97
C ARG A 80 9.44 -19.72 -30.47
N GLU A 81 10.65 -19.32 -30.87
CA GLU A 81 11.89 -20.01 -30.50
C GLU A 81 12.57 -19.41 -29.26
N GLN A 82 12.54 -18.09 -29.11
CA GLN A 82 13.25 -17.36 -28.04
C GLN A 82 12.32 -16.81 -26.95
N GLY A 83 11.01 -16.98 -27.10
CA GLY A 83 10.02 -16.42 -26.18
C GLY A 83 9.89 -14.91 -26.33
N PHE A 84 9.76 -14.21 -25.20
CA PHE A 84 9.65 -12.75 -25.17
C PHE A 84 11.03 -12.10 -25.24
N VAL A 85 11.23 -11.21 -26.21
CA VAL A 85 12.46 -10.43 -26.39
C VAL A 85 12.16 -8.96 -26.17
N ILE A 86 12.82 -8.34 -25.20
CA ILE A 86 12.68 -6.90 -24.92
C ILE A 86 13.42 -6.10 -26.00
N ASP A 87 12.81 -5.00 -26.46
CA ASP A 87 13.48 -4.09 -27.38
C ASP A 87 14.59 -3.32 -26.65
N ASN A 88 15.83 -3.79 -26.76
CA ASN A 88 16.99 -3.20 -26.09
C ASN A 88 17.27 -1.76 -26.54
N ALA A 89 17.01 -1.42 -27.81
CA ALA A 89 17.21 -0.06 -28.31
C ALA A 89 16.21 0.91 -27.66
N TYR A 90 14.94 0.51 -27.56
CA TYR A 90 13.94 1.27 -26.81
C TYR A 90 14.30 1.37 -25.33
N PHE A 91 14.72 0.26 -24.72
CA PHE A 91 15.09 0.18 -23.31
C PHE A 91 16.17 1.21 -22.95
N LEU A 92 17.29 1.22 -23.69
CA LEU A 92 18.41 2.13 -23.45
C LEU A 92 18.02 3.60 -23.68
N ALA A 93 17.33 3.89 -24.79
CA ALA A 93 16.87 5.24 -25.10
C ALA A 93 15.88 5.78 -24.06
N LYS A 94 15.04 4.90 -23.50
CA LYS A 94 14.10 5.28 -22.43
C LYS A 94 14.82 5.49 -21.11
N GLN A 95 15.77 4.62 -20.77
CA GLN A 95 16.57 4.73 -19.56
C GLN A 95 17.36 6.05 -19.53
N GLU A 96 17.95 6.46 -20.66
CA GLU A 96 18.67 7.74 -20.77
C GLU A 96 17.77 8.94 -20.46
N LYS A 97 16.58 9.00 -21.06
CA LYS A 97 15.60 10.07 -20.80
C LYS A 97 15.15 10.13 -19.34
N PHE A 98 14.96 8.97 -18.70
CA PHE A 98 14.63 8.94 -17.28
C PHE A 98 15.79 9.42 -16.41
N ARG A 99 17.03 9.12 -16.80
CA ARG A 99 18.23 9.62 -16.12
C ARG A 99 18.39 11.14 -16.28
N GLU A 100 18.01 11.72 -17.41
CA GLU A 100 17.99 13.18 -17.61
C GLU A 100 17.02 13.89 -16.66
N VAL A 101 15.82 13.34 -16.47
CA VAL A 101 14.78 13.93 -15.61
C VAL A 101 14.99 13.59 -14.13
N PHE A 102 15.45 12.39 -13.84
CA PHE A 102 15.68 11.88 -12.48
C PHE A 102 17.11 11.32 -12.34
N PRO A 103 18.13 12.18 -12.16
CA PRO A 103 19.53 11.74 -12.14
C PRO A 103 19.92 10.81 -10.99
N LYS A 104 19.09 10.77 -9.93
CA LYS A 104 19.30 9.90 -8.76
C LYS A 104 18.66 8.52 -8.91
N TYR A 105 17.84 8.32 -9.94
CA TYR A 105 17.09 7.08 -10.10
C TYR A 105 17.85 6.13 -11.00
N ASP A 106 18.03 4.92 -10.48
CA ASP A 106 18.62 3.81 -11.20
C ASP A 106 17.56 2.76 -11.54
N LEU A 107 17.90 1.91 -12.50
CA LEU A 107 17.12 0.73 -12.83
C LEU A 107 17.22 -0.26 -11.67
N LEU A 108 16.10 -0.54 -11.00
CA LEU A 108 16.05 -1.48 -9.88
C LEU A 108 15.58 -2.88 -10.28
N GLY A 109 14.89 -2.99 -11.41
CA GLY A 109 14.35 -4.26 -11.88
C GLY A 109 13.24 -4.09 -12.90
N TRP A 110 12.29 -5.02 -12.88
CA TRP A 110 11.17 -5.06 -13.81
C TRP A 110 9.90 -5.64 -13.23
N TYR A 111 8.80 -5.44 -13.93
CA TYR A 111 7.50 -5.97 -13.57
C TYR A 111 6.85 -6.76 -14.70
N SER A 112 5.98 -7.69 -14.31
CA SER A 112 5.04 -8.38 -15.22
C SER A 112 3.74 -8.71 -14.50
N ILE A 113 2.86 -9.44 -15.20
CA ILE A 113 1.57 -9.87 -14.68
C ILE A 113 1.49 -11.38 -14.63
N GLY A 114 0.96 -11.90 -13.52
CA GLY A 114 0.72 -13.33 -13.35
C GLY A 114 0.45 -13.70 -11.91
N SER A 115 0.09 -14.96 -11.70
CA SER A 115 -0.09 -15.53 -10.36
C SER A 115 1.21 -16.00 -9.73
N THR A 116 2.10 -16.58 -10.55
CA THR A 116 3.38 -17.16 -10.12
C THR A 116 4.41 -16.95 -11.21
N PRO A 117 5.71 -16.81 -10.88
CA PRO A 117 6.78 -16.70 -11.86
C PRO A 117 6.85 -17.96 -12.74
N THR A 118 7.02 -17.76 -14.04
CA THR A 118 7.10 -18.81 -15.07
C THR A 118 8.52 -18.91 -15.65
N GLU A 119 8.79 -19.96 -16.42
CA GLU A 119 10.07 -20.08 -17.16
C GLU A 119 10.26 -18.97 -18.20
N MET A 120 9.16 -18.45 -18.76
CA MET A 120 9.21 -17.28 -19.65
C MET A 120 9.66 -16.02 -18.89
N ASP A 121 9.24 -15.87 -17.64
CA ASP A 121 9.70 -14.77 -16.79
C ASP A 121 11.21 -14.89 -16.49
N LEU A 122 11.74 -16.10 -16.32
CA LEU A 122 13.19 -16.31 -16.18
C LEU A 122 13.96 -15.93 -17.46
N ALA A 123 13.41 -16.22 -18.64
CA ALA A 123 14.05 -15.84 -19.91
C ALA A 123 14.11 -14.31 -20.07
N VAL A 124 13.06 -13.59 -19.66
CA VAL A 124 13.05 -12.13 -19.64
C VAL A 124 14.00 -11.58 -18.57
N HIS A 125 14.01 -12.19 -17.38
CA HIS A 125 14.90 -11.81 -16.29
C HIS A 125 16.38 -11.86 -16.70
N LYS A 126 16.77 -12.89 -17.47
CA LYS A 126 18.14 -13.02 -18.02
C LYS A 126 18.53 -11.89 -18.96
N GLN A 127 17.60 -11.37 -19.76
CA GLN A 127 17.88 -10.21 -20.63
C GLN A 127 18.12 -8.94 -19.80
N ILE A 128 17.41 -8.79 -18.68
CA ILE A 128 17.51 -7.60 -17.82
C ILE A 128 18.77 -7.66 -16.94
N LEU A 129 19.24 -8.86 -16.61
CA LEU A 129 20.51 -9.08 -15.93
C LEU A 129 21.72 -8.51 -16.68
N GLU A 130 21.62 -8.33 -18.00
CA GLU A 130 22.66 -7.66 -18.80
C GLU A 130 22.78 -6.16 -18.46
N HIS A 131 21.74 -5.57 -17.88
CA HIS A 131 21.67 -4.14 -17.55
C HIS A 131 21.74 -3.85 -16.04
N ASN A 132 21.40 -4.81 -15.18
CA ASN A 132 21.49 -4.71 -13.73
C ASN A 132 21.88 -6.08 -13.15
N GLU A 133 22.91 -6.12 -12.30
CA GLU A 133 23.46 -7.35 -11.71
C GLU A 133 22.52 -8.07 -10.72
N SER A 134 21.55 -7.36 -10.14
CA SER A 134 20.59 -7.88 -9.16
C SER A 134 19.20 -7.23 -9.34
N PRO A 135 18.49 -7.49 -10.45
CA PRO A 135 17.21 -6.87 -10.72
C PRO A 135 16.11 -7.51 -9.88
N LEU A 136 15.26 -6.68 -9.27
CA LEU A 136 14.02 -7.13 -8.65
C LEU A 136 12.98 -7.51 -9.69
N PHE A 137 12.16 -8.52 -9.40
CA PHE A 137 11.03 -8.90 -10.23
C PHE A 137 9.72 -8.69 -9.47
N LEU A 138 8.86 -7.81 -9.99
CA LEU A 138 7.58 -7.45 -9.38
C LEU A 138 6.42 -8.02 -10.21
N GLN A 139 5.57 -8.83 -9.59
CA GLN A 139 4.47 -9.49 -10.29
C GLN A 139 3.12 -9.09 -9.69
N LEU A 140 2.28 -8.47 -10.51
CA LEU A 140 0.91 -8.10 -10.14
C LEU A 140 -0.06 -9.20 -10.61
N ASN A 141 -0.98 -9.63 -9.75
CA ASN A 141 -2.03 -10.58 -10.10
C ASN A 141 -3.41 -9.89 -10.19
N PRO A 142 -3.85 -9.50 -11.40
CA PRO A 142 -5.12 -8.78 -11.57
C PRO A 142 -6.36 -9.68 -11.43
N LEU A 143 -6.19 -11.00 -11.36
CA LEU A 143 -7.30 -11.97 -11.30
C LEU A 143 -7.76 -12.26 -9.87
N ILE A 144 -7.03 -11.79 -8.87
CA ILE A 144 -7.40 -11.98 -7.47
C ILE A 144 -8.61 -11.10 -7.15
N ASN A 145 -9.68 -11.74 -6.65
CA ASN A 145 -10.85 -11.00 -6.22
C ASN A 145 -10.51 -10.13 -4.99
N PRO A 146 -10.59 -8.79 -5.08
CA PRO A 146 -10.25 -7.89 -3.98
C PRO A 146 -11.14 -8.08 -2.75
N ALA A 147 -12.34 -8.69 -2.88
CA ALA A 147 -13.22 -8.98 -1.75
C ALA A 147 -12.75 -10.18 -0.90
N LEU A 148 -11.92 -11.07 -1.46
CA LEU A 148 -11.44 -12.29 -0.81
C LEU A 148 -9.98 -12.17 -0.34
N ALA A 149 -9.20 -11.30 -0.97
CA ALA A 149 -7.79 -11.09 -0.62
C ALA A 149 -7.64 -10.11 0.55
N LYS A 150 -6.91 -10.53 1.58
CA LYS A 150 -6.52 -9.65 2.71
C LYS A 150 -5.29 -8.80 2.40
N ASP A 151 -4.47 -9.26 1.47
CA ASP A 151 -3.20 -8.66 1.11
C ASP A 151 -3.28 -8.13 -0.33
N LEU A 152 -2.47 -7.10 -0.63
CA LEU A 152 -2.36 -6.56 -1.98
C LEU A 152 -1.92 -7.68 -2.94
N PRO A 153 -2.50 -7.81 -4.14
CA PRO A 153 -2.19 -8.89 -5.09
C PRO A 153 -0.87 -8.65 -5.83
N LEU A 154 0.19 -8.34 -5.09
CA LEU A 154 1.50 -7.99 -5.58
C LEU A 154 2.56 -8.84 -4.87
N CYS A 155 3.49 -9.40 -5.63
CA CYS A 155 4.64 -10.11 -5.09
C CYS A 155 5.93 -9.51 -5.64
N VAL A 156 6.94 -9.42 -4.78
CA VAL A 156 8.31 -9.03 -5.16
C VAL A 156 9.18 -10.28 -5.04
N TYR A 157 10.03 -10.49 -6.03
CA TYR A 157 10.94 -11.63 -6.13
C TYR A 157 12.36 -11.15 -6.39
N GLU A 158 13.31 -11.91 -5.85
CA GLU A 158 14.74 -11.79 -6.11
C GLU A 158 15.22 -13.04 -6.84
N SER A 159 16.25 -12.92 -7.67
CA SER A 159 16.88 -14.08 -8.29
C SER A 159 17.91 -14.70 -7.34
N VAL A 160 17.83 -16.01 -7.19
CA VAL A 160 18.77 -16.81 -6.41
C VAL A 160 19.28 -17.94 -7.30
N VAL A 161 20.59 -18.14 -7.28
CA VAL A 161 21.24 -19.23 -8.04
C VAL A 161 21.41 -20.42 -7.10
N ASP A 162 20.74 -21.52 -7.42
CA ASP A 162 20.88 -22.79 -6.71
C ASP A 162 21.82 -23.73 -7.47
N LEU A 163 22.66 -24.43 -6.72
CA LEU A 163 23.44 -25.56 -7.21
C LEU A 163 22.55 -26.79 -7.12
N VAL A 164 22.05 -27.26 -8.27
CA VAL A 164 21.31 -28.53 -8.35
C VAL A 164 22.30 -29.62 -8.76
N GLU A 165 22.41 -30.68 -7.94
CA GLU A 165 23.27 -31.83 -8.23
C GLU A 165 22.92 -32.43 -9.60
N GLY A 166 23.85 -32.36 -10.55
CA GLY A 166 23.71 -32.93 -11.90
C GLY A 166 23.34 -31.95 -13.02
N ASN A 167 22.70 -30.81 -12.73
CA ASN A 167 22.23 -29.85 -13.75
C ASN A 167 22.94 -28.48 -13.74
N GLY A 168 23.93 -28.29 -12.86
CA GLY A 168 24.68 -27.03 -12.75
C GLY A 168 23.89 -25.93 -12.03
N ASN A 169 24.28 -24.68 -12.27
CA ASN A 169 23.68 -23.50 -11.64
C ASN A 169 22.30 -23.20 -12.26
N VAL A 170 21.23 -23.37 -11.48
CA VAL A 170 19.86 -23.06 -11.90
C VAL A 170 19.39 -21.80 -11.18
N MET A 171 18.96 -20.80 -11.94
CA MET A 171 18.38 -19.57 -11.40
C MET A 171 16.90 -19.77 -11.08
N LYS A 172 16.51 -19.41 -9.86
CA LYS A 172 15.13 -19.47 -9.38
C LYS A 172 14.75 -18.16 -8.70
N PHE A 173 13.45 -17.91 -8.60
CA PHE A 173 12.93 -16.78 -7.84
C PHE A 173 12.74 -17.12 -6.37
N ALA A 174 13.06 -16.17 -5.49
CA ALA A 174 12.74 -16.23 -4.07
C ALA A 174 11.88 -15.02 -3.70
N LYS A 175 10.79 -15.26 -2.97
CA LYS A 175 9.83 -14.20 -2.61
C LYS A 175 10.45 -13.27 -1.56
N SER A 176 10.47 -11.97 -1.83
CA SER A 176 10.97 -10.94 -0.92
C SER A 176 9.84 -10.19 -0.24
N LYS A 177 10.10 -9.71 0.98
CA LYS A 177 9.15 -8.90 1.76
C LYS A 177 9.25 -7.46 1.31
N TYR A 178 8.12 -6.76 1.24
CA TYR A 178 8.09 -5.36 0.89
C TYR A 178 7.18 -4.57 1.82
N LYS A 179 7.43 -3.27 1.93
CA LYS A 179 6.61 -2.29 2.63
C LYS A 179 6.06 -1.30 1.60
N ILE A 180 4.85 -0.81 1.81
CA ILE A 180 4.32 0.32 1.03
C ILE A 180 4.64 1.60 1.80
N GLU A 181 5.24 2.57 1.12
CA GLU A 181 5.53 3.89 1.67
C GLU A 181 4.92 4.95 0.78
N THR A 182 4.26 5.92 1.41
CA THR A 182 3.59 7.01 0.71
C THR A 182 4.35 8.29 0.95
N GLY A 183 4.82 8.94 -0.11
CA GLY A 183 5.26 10.33 0.01
C GLY A 183 4.10 11.25 0.41
N GLU A 184 4.38 12.46 0.89
CA GLU A 184 3.32 13.36 1.38
C GLU A 184 2.30 13.72 0.29
N ALA A 185 2.77 14.00 -0.92
CA ALA A 185 1.90 14.27 -2.07
C ALA A 185 1.07 13.04 -2.47
N GLU A 186 1.67 11.84 -2.47
CA GLU A 186 0.98 10.60 -2.77
C GLU A 186 -0.07 10.27 -1.71
N ARG A 187 0.25 10.48 -0.43
CA ARG A 187 -0.66 10.26 0.70
C ARG A 187 -1.93 11.09 0.57
N ILE A 188 -1.79 12.37 0.22
CA ILE A 188 -2.93 13.27 0.00
C ILE A 188 -3.77 12.80 -1.20
N ALA A 189 -3.12 12.48 -2.32
CA ALA A 189 -3.82 12.01 -3.51
C ALA A 189 -4.57 10.68 -3.27
N LEU A 190 -3.94 9.74 -2.58
CA LEU A 190 -4.52 8.44 -2.24
C LEU A 190 -5.69 8.56 -1.26
N ASP A 191 -5.56 9.40 -0.22
CA ASP A 191 -6.65 9.64 0.74
C ASP A 191 -7.87 10.23 0.03
N HIS A 192 -7.66 11.15 -0.92
CA HIS A 192 -8.74 11.69 -1.75
C HIS A 192 -9.42 10.61 -2.61
N VAL A 193 -8.64 9.80 -3.34
CA VAL A 193 -9.18 8.72 -4.19
C VAL A 193 -9.93 7.67 -3.36
N ALA A 194 -9.36 7.25 -2.22
CA ALA A 194 -9.96 6.26 -1.34
C ALA A 194 -11.27 6.75 -0.71
N ARG A 195 -11.37 8.05 -0.39
CA ARG A 195 -12.61 8.67 0.10
C ARG A 195 -13.65 8.79 -1.00
N ALA A 196 -13.26 9.20 -2.21
CA ALA A 196 -14.19 9.34 -3.33
C ALA A 196 -14.87 8.01 -3.71
N SER A 197 -14.18 6.89 -3.59
CA SER A 197 -14.75 5.55 -3.81
C SER A 197 -15.74 5.11 -2.72
N ASN A 198 -15.72 5.74 -1.55
CA ASN A 198 -16.68 5.52 -0.48
C ASN A 198 -17.66 6.70 -0.49
N ALA A 199 -18.72 6.63 -1.31
CA ALA A 199 -19.71 7.71 -1.44
C ALA A 199 -20.39 8.14 -0.11
N ASP A 200 -20.25 7.36 0.96
CA ASP A 200 -20.69 7.69 2.34
C ASP A 200 -19.60 8.33 3.23
N ALA A 201 -18.35 8.44 2.77
CA ALA A 201 -17.21 8.93 3.56
C ALA A 201 -17.18 10.46 3.74
N ASP A 202 -18.00 11.22 3.00
CA ASP A 202 -18.17 12.66 3.23
C ASP A 202 -18.78 12.95 4.63
N ARG A 203 -19.26 11.92 5.33
CA ARG A 203 -19.75 11.99 6.73
C ARG A 203 -18.87 11.25 7.75
N GLY A 204 -17.78 10.63 7.33
CA GLY A 204 -16.90 9.87 8.22
C GLY A 204 -15.93 10.80 8.95
N SER A 205 -16.20 11.11 10.23
CA SER A 205 -15.21 11.80 11.08
C SER A 205 -13.87 11.04 11.06
N SER A 206 -12.74 11.75 11.01
CA SER A 206 -11.40 11.17 11.17
C SER A 206 -11.30 10.25 12.40
N LEU A 207 -12.08 10.54 13.45
CA LEU A 207 -12.23 9.68 14.61
C LEU A 207 -12.79 8.29 14.26
N VAL A 208 -13.81 8.21 13.41
CA VAL A 208 -14.43 6.94 12.99
C VAL A 208 -13.43 6.11 12.20
N ALA A 209 -12.64 6.74 11.31
CA ALA A 209 -11.57 6.06 10.58
C ALA A 209 -10.51 5.48 11.55
N ASN A 210 -10.04 6.29 12.51
CA ASN A 210 -9.07 5.86 13.52
C ASN A 210 -9.60 4.71 14.39
N LEU A 211 -10.83 4.81 14.90
CA LEU A 211 -11.47 3.76 15.69
C LEU A 211 -11.69 2.47 14.89
N THR A 212 -12.05 2.60 13.61
CA THR A 212 -12.18 1.46 12.71
C THR A 212 -10.83 0.78 12.48
N GLY A 213 -9.76 1.56 12.30
CA GLY A 213 -8.39 1.07 12.21
C GLY A 213 -7.98 0.26 13.45
N GLN A 214 -8.19 0.81 14.65
CA GLN A 214 -7.92 0.13 15.92
C GLN A 214 -8.73 -1.18 16.05
N LYS A 215 -10.03 -1.14 15.74
CA LYS A 215 -10.90 -2.32 15.75
C LYS A 215 -10.40 -3.41 14.80
N ASN A 216 -9.99 -3.03 13.59
CA ASN A 216 -9.46 -3.96 12.60
C ASN A 216 -8.13 -4.58 13.03
N ALA A 217 -7.23 -3.78 13.64
CA ALA A 217 -5.98 -4.29 14.19
C ALA A 217 -6.23 -5.33 15.30
N ILE A 218 -7.14 -5.05 16.24
CA ILE A 218 -7.55 -6.00 17.29
C ILE A 218 -8.13 -7.27 16.67
N LYS A 219 -9.02 -7.14 15.68
CA LYS A 219 -9.62 -8.28 14.97
C LYS A 219 -8.57 -9.14 14.26
N MET A 220 -7.57 -8.50 13.63
CA MET A 220 -6.47 -9.19 12.95
C MET A 220 -5.61 -9.96 13.94
N LEU A 221 -5.22 -9.33 15.06
CA LEU A 221 -4.46 -9.98 16.12
C LEU A 221 -5.24 -11.15 16.73
N HIS A 222 -6.52 -10.97 17.04
CA HIS A 222 -7.38 -12.03 17.57
C HIS A 222 -7.45 -13.23 16.61
N THR A 223 -7.58 -12.98 15.31
CA THR A 223 -7.58 -14.04 14.29
C THR A 223 -6.26 -14.82 14.31
N ARG A 224 -5.11 -14.13 14.37
CA ARG A 224 -3.79 -14.78 14.43
C ARG A 224 -3.60 -15.59 15.71
N VAL A 225 -3.97 -15.04 16.87
CA VAL A 225 -3.93 -15.75 18.16
C VAL A 225 -4.82 -16.99 18.14
N LYS A 226 -6.00 -16.92 17.51
CA LYS A 226 -6.91 -18.06 17.35
C LYS A 226 -6.27 -19.18 16.51
N VAL A 227 -5.55 -18.84 15.44
CA VAL A 227 -4.81 -19.81 14.61
C VAL A 227 -3.71 -20.48 15.42
N LEU A 228 -2.90 -19.70 16.16
CA LEU A 228 -1.84 -20.26 17.02
C LEU A 228 -2.43 -21.20 18.09
N LYS A 229 -3.55 -20.83 18.69
CA LYS A 229 -4.26 -21.67 19.68
C LYS A 229 -4.77 -22.97 19.06
N ALA A 230 -5.30 -22.92 17.84
CA ALA A 230 -5.75 -24.11 17.12
C ALA A 230 -4.56 -25.04 16.82
N TYR A 231 -3.47 -24.48 16.30
CA TYR A 231 -2.24 -25.23 16.03
C TYR A 231 -1.71 -25.98 17.25
N ILE A 232 -1.63 -25.32 18.42
CA ILE A 232 -1.15 -25.98 19.66
C ILE A 232 -2.06 -27.15 20.05
N ARG A 233 -3.38 -27.01 19.92
CA ARG A 233 -4.33 -28.10 20.21
C ARG A 233 -4.18 -29.25 19.23
N ASP A 234 -3.98 -28.97 17.95
CA ASP A 234 -3.84 -30.00 16.93
C ASP A 234 -2.52 -30.78 17.09
N VAL A 235 -1.45 -30.13 17.55
CA VAL A 235 -0.19 -30.78 17.93
C VAL A 235 -0.35 -31.60 19.21
N GLU A 236 -1.09 -31.10 20.21
CA GLU A 236 -1.39 -31.82 21.46
C GLU A 236 -2.21 -33.10 21.21
N ASN A 237 -3.17 -33.02 20.29
CA ASN A 237 -4.01 -34.15 19.88
C ASN A 237 -3.30 -35.14 18.93
N GLY A 238 -2.06 -34.85 18.51
CA GLY A 238 -1.29 -35.69 17.58
C GLY A 238 -1.72 -35.62 16.11
N THR A 239 -2.57 -34.66 15.75
CA THR A 239 -3.06 -34.46 14.36
C THR A 239 -1.97 -33.86 13.46
N LEU A 240 -1.07 -33.05 14.02
CA LEU A 240 0.03 -32.39 13.30
C LEU A 240 1.39 -32.75 13.93
N PRO A 241 2.46 -32.89 13.12
CA PRO A 241 3.80 -33.10 13.63
C PRO A 241 4.29 -31.87 14.42
N ARG A 242 5.01 -32.13 15.51
CA ARG A 242 5.52 -31.08 16.40
C ARG A 242 6.72 -30.37 15.76
N ASP A 243 6.52 -29.11 15.39
CA ASP A 243 7.61 -28.21 15.03
C ASP A 243 8.21 -27.59 16.30
N HIS A 244 9.44 -27.98 16.64
CA HIS A 244 10.13 -27.50 17.83
C HIS A 244 10.54 -26.03 17.75
N GLU A 245 10.82 -25.50 16.56
CA GLU A 245 11.20 -24.09 16.39
C GLU A 245 9.99 -23.18 16.62
N LEU A 246 8.86 -23.50 15.97
CA LEU A 246 7.63 -22.73 16.12
C LEU A 246 7.12 -22.78 17.58
N MET A 247 7.17 -23.94 18.23
CA MET A 247 6.79 -24.08 19.64
C MET A 247 7.68 -23.24 20.58
N ARG A 248 8.98 -23.14 20.31
CA ARG A 248 9.90 -22.28 21.06
C ARG A 248 9.56 -20.81 20.88
N GLN A 249 9.27 -20.38 19.65
CA GLN A 249 8.87 -19.01 19.34
C GLN A 249 7.56 -18.64 20.04
N ILE A 250 6.55 -19.51 19.99
CA ILE A 250 5.27 -19.31 20.69
C ILE A 250 5.49 -19.19 22.20
N SER A 251 6.29 -20.07 22.79
CA SER A 251 6.60 -20.04 24.23
C SER A 251 7.27 -18.73 24.63
N ALA A 252 8.24 -18.25 23.83
CA ALA A 252 8.89 -16.97 24.07
C ALA A 252 7.93 -15.77 24.02
N ILE A 253 6.93 -15.80 23.13
CA ILE A 253 5.90 -14.75 23.07
C ILE A 253 5.04 -14.75 24.34
N VAL A 254 4.58 -15.93 24.78
CA VAL A 254 3.72 -16.04 25.97
C VAL A 254 4.45 -15.59 27.23
N GLN A 255 5.74 -15.94 27.37
CA GLN A 255 6.57 -15.55 28.51
C GLN A 255 6.86 -14.04 28.56
N ARG A 256 6.81 -13.34 27.42
CA ARG A 256 6.98 -11.88 27.36
C ARG A 256 5.72 -11.12 27.76
N LEU A 257 4.58 -11.79 27.93
CA LEU A 257 3.33 -11.15 28.33
C LEU A 257 3.18 -11.16 29.86
N PRO A 258 2.78 -10.05 30.48
CA PRO A 258 2.56 -8.71 29.92
C PRO A 258 3.89 -7.93 29.74
N THR A 259 4.07 -7.30 28.57
CA THR A 259 5.32 -6.60 28.20
C THR A 259 5.58 -5.32 29.00
N MET A 260 4.54 -4.69 29.56
CA MET A 260 4.64 -3.40 30.27
C MET A 260 3.76 -3.41 31.52
N ASN A 261 4.33 -3.81 32.66
CA ASN A 261 3.66 -3.74 33.96
C ASN A 261 4.61 -3.21 35.05
N SER A 262 5.59 -2.39 34.68
CA SER A 262 6.46 -1.71 35.64
C SER A 262 5.71 -0.56 36.32
N LEU A 263 6.21 -0.10 37.47
CA LEU A 263 5.61 1.00 38.21
C LEU A 263 5.89 2.34 37.52
N GLU A 264 7.10 2.47 36.98
CA GLU A 264 7.58 3.62 36.22
C GLU A 264 6.70 3.89 34.99
N PHE A 265 6.33 2.83 34.27
CA PHE A 265 5.44 2.95 33.11
C PHE A 265 4.05 3.47 33.50
N LYS A 266 3.52 3.09 34.67
CA LYS A 266 2.20 3.56 35.11
C LYS A 266 2.24 5.03 35.47
N GLU A 267 3.30 5.49 36.11
CA GLU A 267 3.48 6.91 36.44
C GLU A 267 3.62 7.76 35.18
N GLU A 268 4.45 7.32 34.22
CA GLU A 268 4.62 7.99 32.93
C GLU A 268 3.30 8.01 32.13
N PHE A 269 2.61 6.87 32.04
CA PHE A 269 1.32 6.76 31.37
C PHE A 269 0.25 7.69 31.97
N LEU A 270 0.19 7.81 33.30
CA LEU A 270 -0.75 8.71 33.96
C LEU A 270 -0.41 10.18 33.71
N THR A 271 0.88 10.51 33.65
CA THR A 271 1.36 11.86 33.32
C THR A 271 0.93 12.23 31.90
N ASP A 272 1.25 11.40 30.92
CA ASP A 272 0.84 11.59 29.52
C ASP A 272 -0.68 11.68 29.37
N TYR A 273 -1.42 10.83 30.09
CA TYR A 273 -2.88 10.83 30.06
C TYR A 273 -3.45 12.17 30.56
N ASN A 274 -2.91 12.69 31.66
CA ASN A 274 -3.33 13.98 32.22
C ASN A 274 -3.02 15.14 31.27
N ASP A 275 -1.86 15.12 30.60
CA ASP A 275 -1.46 16.17 29.66
C ASP A 275 -2.36 16.20 28.41
N ILE A 276 -2.68 15.02 27.87
CA ILE A 276 -3.64 14.90 26.75
C ILE A 276 -5.03 15.38 27.17
N LEU A 277 -5.47 15.03 28.38
CA LEU A 277 -6.78 15.45 28.90
C LEU A 277 -6.85 16.97 29.07
N LEU A 278 -5.80 17.58 29.62
CA LEU A 278 -5.70 19.03 29.77
C LEU A 278 -5.73 19.73 28.40
N GLY A 279 -4.96 19.26 27.42
CA GLY A 279 -4.98 19.79 26.06
C GLY A 279 -6.35 19.67 25.40
N THR A 280 -7.02 18.53 25.59
CA THR A 280 -8.39 18.30 25.10
C THR A 280 -9.40 19.24 25.76
N TYR A 281 -9.26 19.49 27.06
CA TYR A 281 -10.13 20.41 27.80
C TYR A 281 -9.96 21.85 27.33
N LEU A 282 -8.72 22.32 27.15
CA LEU A 282 -8.43 23.65 26.61
C LEU A 282 -9.01 23.82 25.19
N ALA A 283 -8.80 22.84 24.31
CA ALA A 283 -9.39 22.85 22.96
C ALA A 283 -10.93 22.90 23.00
N SER A 284 -11.56 22.20 23.95
CA SER A 284 -13.01 22.21 24.15
C SER A 284 -13.51 23.57 24.62
N ILE A 285 -12.80 24.22 25.54
CA ILE A 285 -13.11 25.60 25.98
C ILE A 285 -12.98 26.56 24.79
N THR A 286 -11.88 26.51 24.04
CA THR A 286 -11.67 27.37 22.87
C THR A 286 -12.80 27.21 21.85
N LYS A 287 -13.21 25.97 21.58
CA LYS A 287 -14.35 25.69 20.70
C LYS A 287 -15.66 26.26 21.26
N GLY A 288 -15.91 26.12 22.57
CA GLY A 288 -17.07 26.69 23.24
C GLY A 288 -17.12 28.22 23.16
N THR A 289 -16.00 28.89 23.41
CA THR A 289 -15.87 30.34 23.28
C THR A 289 -16.08 30.79 21.82
N HIS A 290 -15.54 30.05 20.86
CA HIS A 290 -15.75 30.32 19.44
C HIS A 290 -17.25 30.24 19.07
N THR A 291 -17.95 29.16 19.45
CA THR A 291 -19.39 29.03 19.22
C THR A 291 -20.20 30.12 19.93
N MET A 292 -19.79 30.53 21.14
CA MET A 292 -20.42 31.64 21.84
C MET A 292 -20.24 32.97 21.10
N ASN A 293 -19.05 33.22 20.56
CA ASN A 293 -18.77 34.41 19.75
C ASN A 293 -19.63 34.45 18.47
N GLU A 294 -19.75 33.32 17.77
CA GLU A 294 -20.65 33.20 16.61
C GLU A 294 -22.12 33.49 16.99
N LEU A 295 -22.55 33.05 18.17
CA LEU A 295 -23.90 33.30 18.67
C LEU A 295 -24.12 34.80 18.94
N VAL A 296 -23.15 35.45 19.58
CA VAL A 296 -23.17 36.89 19.86
C VAL A 296 -23.22 37.68 18.54
N GLU A 297 -22.42 37.30 17.55
CA GLU A 297 -22.42 37.92 16.23
C GLU A 297 -23.80 37.80 15.56
N LYS A 298 -24.41 36.62 15.56
CA LYS A 298 -25.77 36.40 15.03
C LYS A 298 -26.82 37.23 15.77
N ILE A 299 -26.76 37.32 17.11
CA ILE A 299 -27.67 38.15 17.90
C ILE A 299 -27.51 39.64 17.57
N ASN A 300 -26.28 40.11 17.40
CA ASN A 300 -25.98 41.48 17.03
C ASN A 300 -26.55 41.83 15.66
N ILE A 301 -26.43 40.93 14.68
CA ILE A 301 -27.04 41.09 13.35
C ILE A 301 -28.56 41.23 13.48
N VAL A 302 -29.24 40.28 14.12
CA VAL A 302 -30.71 40.29 14.27
C VAL A 302 -31.21 41.51 15.06
N SER A 303 -30.47 41.92 16.10
CA SER A 303 -30.84 43.09 16.91
C SER A 303 -30.65 44.41 16.15
N SER A 304 -29.67 44.50 15.26
CA SER A 304 -29.48 45.67 14.39
C SER A 304 -30.59 45.78 13.34
N GLU A 305 -31.01 44.68 12.72
CA GLU A 305 -32.17 44.66 11.81
C GLU A 305 -33.48 45.06 12.51
N ARG A 306 -33.71 44.60 13.75
CA ARG A 306 -34.89 45.00 14.54
C ARG A 306 -34.90 46.50 14.88
N LYS A 307 -33.74 47.12 15.08
CA LYS A 307 -33.64 48.57 15.27
C LYS A 307 -33.94 49.33 13.96
N SER A 308 -33.46 48.82 12.83
CA SER A 308 -33.74 49.42 11.52
C SER A 308 -35.22 49.30 11.10
N GLY A 309 -35.90 48.19 11.44
CA GLY A 309 -37.32 47.97 11.14
C GLY A 309 -38.32 48.77 11.99
N LYS A 310 -37.92 49.24 13.19
CA LYS A 310 -38.77 50.09 14.05
C LYS A 310 -38.69 51.58 13.70
N GLY A 311 -37.64 52.04 13.02
CA GLY A 311 -37.49 53.44 12.59
C GLY A 311 -38.40 53.86 11.43
N ALA A 312 -38.93 52.92 10.66
CA ALA A 312 -39.75 53.21 9.47
C ALA A 312 -41.27 53.29 9.72
N ARG A 313 -41.75 53.02 10.94
CA ARG A 313 -43.19 52.86 11.23
C ARG A 313 -43.81 53.97 12.10
N GLY A 314 -43.07 55.04 12.37
CA GLY A 314 -43.45 56.10 13.33
C GLY A 314 -43.75 57.49 12.75
N MET A 315 -44.07 57.63 11.45
CA MET A 315 -44.27 58.95 10.83
C MET A 315 -45.42 59.03 9.82
N SER A 316 -46.56 58.42 10.13
CA SER A 316 -47.82 58.67 9.42
C SER A 316 -48.97 58.78 10.42
N GLY A 317 -49.32 60.01 10.77
CA GLY A 317 -50.51 60.30 11.57
C GLY A 317 -50.47 61.68 12.21
N ILE A 318 -51.39 62.54 11.75
CA ILE A 318 -51.92 63.76 12.38
C ILE A 318 -51.43 65.09 11.76
N SER A 319 -52.20 65.58 10.77
CA SER A 319 -52.68 66.98 10.68
C SER A 319 -53.90 66.97 9.75
N SER A 320 -55.11 66.79 10.29
CA SER A 320 -56.08 67.85 10.64
C SER A 320 -56.72 68.53 9.43
N PHE A 321 -57.98 68.15 9.14
CA PHE A 321 -59.00 69.00 8.51
C PHE A 321 -59.13 70.32 9.29
N LEU A 322 -59.17 71.48 8.61
CA LEU A 322 -60.26 72.48 8.71
C LEU A 322 -59.95 73.77 7.91
N ILE A 323 -60.96 74.13 7.10
CA ILE A 323 -61.24 75.36 6.33
C ILE A 323 -60.50 75.52 5.01
#